data_AF-A0AAC9QQ50-F1
#
_entry.id   AF-A0AAC9QQ50-F1
#
_cell.length_a   1.000
_cell.length_b   1.000
_cell.length_c   1.000
_cell.angle_alpha   90.00
_cell.angle_beta   90.00
_cell.angle_gamma   90.00
#
_symmetry.space_group_name_H-M   'P 1'
#
loop_
_entity.id
_entity.type
_entity.pdbx_description
1 polymer ?
#
loop_
_entity_poly.entity_id
_entity_poly.type
_entity_poly.pdbx_seq_one_letter_code
_entity_poly.pdbx_strand_id
1 'polypeptide(L)'
;MQLSFPFSRKKNYLSSQLNPLIPSMCQPYFNRSRLVFSLLCFIFLYGLIGGCLISYGLKGGQIEEAKGPIMVQLASRPDIIDRNGRLLAKDITTYSLFAEPRRIIDVDETVELISTVLPKLNWQEVYKRLKKIQVFLGFNVG
;
A
#
# COMPACT_ATOMS: atom_id res chain seq x y z
N MET A 1 -29.55 85.91 -21.46
CA MET A 1 -28.32 85.85 -20.64
C MET A 1 -28.70 86.18 -19.20
N GLN A 2 -28.76 85.17 -18.32
CA GLN A 2 -28.52 85.29 -16.87
C GLN A 2 -28.42 83.86 -16.31
N LEU A 3 -27.27 83.58 -15.71
CA LEU A 3 -26.89 82.34 -15.03
C LEU A 3 -27.18 82.49 -13.54
N SER A 4 -27.81 81.49 -12.93
CA SER A 4 -27.78 81.29 -11.47
C SER A 4 -28.01 79.82 -11.14
N PHE A 5 -26.94 79.13 -10.76
CA PHE A 5 -26.98 77.80 -10.14
C PHE A 5 -26.94 77.95 -8.63
N PRO A 6 -27.76 77.23 -7.85
CA PRO A 6 -27.49 76.99 -6.45
C PRO A 6 -26.86 75.60 -6.26
N PHE A 7 -25.55 75.57 -6.03
CA PHE A 7 -24.83 74.43 -5.46
C PHE A 7 -25.04 74.43 -3.95
N SER A 8 -25.64 73.37 -3.38
CA SER A 8 -25.64 73.12 -1.95
C SER A 8 -25.13 71.70 -1.68
N ARG A 9 -23.90 71.62 -1.17
CA ARG A 9 -23.16 70.39 -0.88
C ARG A 9 -23.20 70.15 0.62
N LYS A 10 -24.05 69.22 1.08
CA LYS A 10 -24.04 68.77 2.48
C LYS A 10 -23.19 67.50 2.60
N LYS A 11 -22.00 67.62 3.19
CA LYS A 11 -21.18 66.46 3.61
C LYS A 11 -21.49 66.19 5.08
N ASN A 12 -22.18 65.08 5.36
CA ASN A 12 -22.35 64.56 6.71
C ASN A 12 -21.51 63.30 6.85
N TYR A 13 -20.25 63.48 7.24
CA TYR A 13 -19.47 62.44 7.91
C TYR A 13 -19.74 62.60 9.41
N LEU A 14 -19.81 61.50 10.15
CA LEU A 14 -20.08 61.38 11.60
C LEU A 14 -21.52 60.99 11.98
N SER A 15 -21.85 59.73 11.75
CA SER A 15 -22.61 58.92 12.72
C SER A 15 -22.21 57.44 12.58
N SER A 16 -20.90 57.21 12.73
CA SER A 16 -20.43 56.01 13.41
C SER A 16 -20.96 56.07 14.85
N GLN A 17 -21.49 54.95 15.35
CA GLN A 17 -22.01 54.71 16.71
C GLN A 17 -23.52 54.85 16.86
N LEU A 18 -24.27 53.79 16.50
CA LEU A 18 -25.12 53.04 17.45
C LEU A 18 -25.78 51.84 16.74
N ASN A 19 -25.18 50.67 16.92
CA ASN A 19 -25.84 49.37 16.76
C ASN A 19 -26.92 49.24 17.85
N PRO A 20 -28.12 48.76 17.51
CA PRO A 20 -28.37 47.33 17.65
C PRO A 20 -29.19 46.74 16.49
N LEU A 21 -29.37 45.41 16.54
CA LEU A 21 -30.29 44.57 15.75
C LEU A 21 -29.63 43.70 14.67
N ILE A 22 -29.28 42.48 15.11
CA ILE A 22 -29.23 41.25 14.30
C ILE A 22 -30.64 41.02 13.73
N PRO A 23 -30.83 40.93 12.39
CA PRO A 23 -30.86 39.65 11.66
C PRO A 23 -30.19 39.79 10.26
N SER A 24 -29.71 38.76 9.55
CA SER A 24 -30.21 37.41 9.35
C SER A 24 -29.06 36.53 8.87
N MET A 25 -29.01 35.32 9.40
CA MET A 25 -28.13 34.27 8.93
C MET A 25 -28.57 33.76 7.55
N CYS A 26 -27.56 33.36 6.77
CA CYS A 26 -27.60 32.27 5.79
C CYS A 26 -28.64 32.33 4.67
N GLN A 27 -28.20 32.78 3.49
CA GLN A 27 -28.69 32.18 2.25
C GLN A 27 -27.54 31.74 1.36
N PRO A 28 -27.16 30.44 1.40
CA PRO A 28 -26.54 29.84 0.24
C PRO A 28 -27.62 29.21 -0.65
N TYR A 29 -27.74 29.79 -1.84
CA TYR A 29 -27.82 29.13 -3.13
C TYR A 29 -29.08 28.34 -3.53
N PHE A 30 -29.77 28.91 -4.51
CA PHE A 30 -31.01 28.55 -5.21
C PHE A 30 -30.95 27.28 -6.10
N ASN A 31 -29.96 26.39 -5.93
CA ASN A 31 -29.88 25.08 -6.64
C ASN A 31 -29.28 23.98 -5.75
N ARG A 32 -29.77 23.91 -4.51
CA ARG A 32 -29.18 23.11 -3.42
C ARG A 32 -29.06 21.62 -3.71
N SER A 33 -29.98 21.02 -4.48
CA SER A 33 -29.97 19.57 -4.70
C SER A 33 -28.68 19.10 -5.36
N ARG A 34 -28.25 19.74 -6.46
CA ARG A 34 -27.03 19.37 -7.20
C ARG A 34 -25.77 19.51 -6.34
N LEU A 35 -25.67 20.58 -5.55
CA LEU A 35 -24.54 20.82 -4.65
C LEU A 35 -24.51 19.83 -3.48
N VAL A 36 -25.68 19.53 -2.90
CA VAL A 36 -25.83 18.54 -1.83
C VAL A 36 -25.48 17.14 -2.33
N PHE A 37 -25.90 16.76 -3.54
CA PHE A 37 -25.51 15.49 -4.15
C PHE A 37 -24.00 15.38 -4.38
N SER A 38 -23.36 16.46 -4.86
CA SER A 38 -21.91 16.49 -5.03
C SER A 38 -21.18 16.32 -3.69
N LEU A 39 -21.58 17.09 -2.66
CA LEU A 39 -20.99 17.01 -1.33
C LEU A 39 -21.15 15.60 -0.72
N LEU A 40 -22.33 15.00 -0.85
CA LEU A 40 -22.64 13.67 -0.31
C LEU A 40 -21.85 12.58 -1.05
N CYS A 41 -21.68 12.69 -2.36
CA CYS A 41 -20.83 11.81 -3.16
C CYS A 41 -19.37 11.87 -2.71
N PHE A 42 -18.83 13.08 -2.51
CA PHE A 42 -17.47 13.26 -2.00
C PHE A 42 -17.30 12.65 -0.60
N ILE A 43 -18.23 12.92 0.32
CA ILE A 43 -18.20 12.36 1.67
C ILE A 43 -18.26 10.83 1.62
N PHE A 44 -19.10 10.25 0.76
CA PHE A 44 -19.21 8.80 0.60
C PHE A 44 -17.89 8.19 0.06
N LEU A 45 -17.31 8.80 -0.97
CA LEU A 45 -16.03 8.36 -1.55
C LEU A 45 -14.91 8.42 -0.50
N TYR A 46 -14.78 9.54 0.21
CA TYR A 46 -13.80 9.69 1.29
C TYR A 46 -14.07 8.73 2.45
N GLY A 47 -15.35 8.45 2.75
CA GLY A 47 -15.75 7.46 3.74
C GLY A 47 -15.34 6.04 3.36
N LEU A 48 -15.48 5.65 2.08
CA LEU A 48 -15.00 4.36 1.59
C LEU A 48 -13.48 4.24 1.70
N ILE A 49 -12.74 5.28 1.29
CA ILE A 49 -11.28 5.30 1.37
C ILE A 49 -10.83 5.22 2.84
N GLY A 50 -11.43 6.04 3.71
CA GLY A 50 -11.13 6.06 5.15
C GLY A 50 -11.49 4.75 5.84
N GLY A 51 -12.65 4.16 5.54
CA GLY A 51 -13.08 2.87 6.07
C GLY A 51 -12.18 1.72 5.61
N CYS A 52 -11.78 1.73 4.34
CA CYS A 52 -10.80 0.77 3.81
C CYS A 52 -9.46 0.91 4.54
N LEU A 53 -8.99 2.14 4.77
CA LEU A 53 -7.74 2.43 5.47
C LEU A 53 -7.80 2.02 6.95
N ILE A 54 -8.91 2.29 7.64
CA ILE A 54 -9.14 1.84 9.03
C ILE A 54 -9.18 0.32 9.08
N SER A 55 -9.86 -0.34 8.14
CA SER A 55 -9.86 -1.82 8.02
C SER A 55 -8.44 -2.36 7.82
N TYR A 56 -7.62 -1.74 6.97
CA TYR A 56 -6.22 -2.12 6.80
C TYR A 56 -5.38 -1.83 8.04
N GLY A 57 -5.60 -0.70 8.72
CA GLY A 57 -4.89 -0.30 9.93
C GLY A 57 -5.24 -1.16 11.15
N LEU A 58 -6.50 -1.56 11.31
CA LEU A 58 -6.94 -2.49 12.36
C LEU A 58 -6.45 -3.92 12.10
N LYS A 59 -6.32 -4.31 10.83
CA LYS A 59 -5.60 -5.54 10.43
C LYS A 59 -4.08 -5.37 10.51
N GLY A 60 -3.60 -4.22 10.96
CA GLY A 60 -2.19 -3.82 11.11
C GLY A 60 -1.47 -4.55 12.24
N GLY A 61 -1.32 -5.86 12.08
CA GLY A 61 -0.40 -6.69 12.85
C GLY A 61 0.40 -7.67 11.99
N GLN A 62 0.18 -7.66 10.69
CA GLN A 62 1.02 -8.36 9.73
C GLN A 62 1.30 -7.40 8.58
N ILE A 63 2.15 -6.41 8.86
CA ILE A 63 3.12 -6.02 7.83
C ILE A 63 3.63 -7.37 7.31
N GLU A 64 3.52 -7.60 6.01
CA GLU A 64 4.09 -8.77 5.37
C GLU A 64 5.62 -8.72 5.55
N GLU A 65 6.09 -8.94 6.77
CA GLU A 65 7.45 -9.31 7.07
C GLU A 65 7.66 -10.61 6.30
N ALA A 66 8.32 -10.48 5.16
CA ALA A 66 8.63 -11.58 4.25
C ALA A 66 7.41 -12.30 3.65
N LYS A 67 6.51 -11.58 2.95
CA LYS A 67 6.12 -12.16 1.65
C LYS A 67 7.37 -12.15 0.78
N GLY A 68 8.10 -13.27 0.84
CA GLY A 68 9.09 -13.63 -0.15
C GLY A 68 8.55 -13.45 -1.57
N PRO A 69 9.41 -13.56 -2.60
CA PRO A 69 9.11 -13.14 -3.97
C PRO A 69 7.71 -13.61 -4.32
N ILE A 70 6.85 -12.66 -4.76
CA ILE A 70 5.44 -12.86 -5.10
C ILE A 70 5.31 -14.28 -5.63
N MET A 71 4.88 -15.19 -4.77
CA MET A 71 4.66 -16.55 -5.17
C MET A 71 3.44 -16.40 -6.04
N VAL A 72 3.67 -16.23 -7.34
CA VAL A 72 2.66 -16.47 -8.35
C VAL A 72 2.01 -17.74 -7.84
N GLN A 73 0.71 -17.69 -7.54
CA GLN A 73 -0.02 -18.91 -7.25
C GLN A 73 0.10 -19.71 -8.53
N LEU A 74 1.13 -20.55 -8.59
CA LEU A 74 1.28 -21.56 -9.63
C LEU A 74 -0.05 -22.29 -9.54
N ALA A 75 -0.86 -22.14 -10.59
CA ALA A 75 -2.18 -22.72 -10.63
C ALA A 75 -2.04 -24.17 -10.19
N SER A 76 -2.65 -24.52 -9.05
CA SER A 76 -2.51 -25.86 -8.49
C SER A 76 -3.01 -26.83 -9.55
N ARG A 77 -2.12 -27.69 -10.07
CA ARG A 77 -2.55 -28.71 -11.02
C ARG A 77 -3.48 -29.66 -10.25
N PRO A 78 -4.68 -29.94 -10.78
CA PRO A 78 -5.55 -30.92 -10.14
C PRO A 78 -4.88 -32.29 -10.16
N ASP A 79 -4.98 -33.02 -9.05
CA ASP A 79 -4.47 -34.38 -8.92
C ASP A 79 -5.10 -35.26 -10.03
N ILE A 80 -4.27 -35.99 -10.80
CA ILE A 80 -4.76 -36.87 -11.86
C ILE A 80 -5.17 -38.21 -11.26
N ILE A 81 -6.41 -38.62 -11.50
CA ILE A 81 -7.02 -39.83 -10.96
C ILE A 81 -7.31 -40.80 -12.12
N ASP A 82 -6.95 -42.08 -11.93
CA ASP A 82 -7.24 -43.16 -12.88
C ASP A 82 -8.73 -43.58 -12.85
N ARG A 83 -9.19 -44.37 -13.83
CA ARG A 83 -10.56 -44.91 -13.92
C ARG A 83 -10.97 -45.75 -12.72
N ASN A 84 -9.99 -46.37 -12.07
CA ASN A 84 -10.17 -47.16 -10.86
C ASN A 84 -10.10 -46.30 -9.57
N GLY A 85 -10.10 -44.96 -9.70
CA GLY A 85 -10.02 -44.04 -8.56
C GLY A 85 -8.63 -43.92 -7.93
N ARG A 86 -7.58 -44.45 -8.57
CA ARG A 86 -6.22 -44.44 -8.04
C ARG A 86 -5.49 -43.15 -8.44
N LEU A 87 -4.82 -42.51 -7.48
CA LEU A 87 -4.06 -41.29 -7.72
C LEU A 87 -2.79 -41.61 -8.54
N LEU A 88 -2.62 -40.96 -9.69
CA LEU A 88 -1.49 -41.17 -10.61
C LEU A 88 -0.40 -40.11 -10.44
N ALA A 89 -0.79 -38.84 -10.33
CA ALA A 89 0.16 -37.73 -10.23
C ALA A 89 -0.41 -36.62 -9.35
N LYS A 90 0.44 -36.10 -8.47
CA LYS A 90 0.16 -35.00 -7.55
C LYS A 90 1.31 -34.02 -7.56
N ASP A 91 0.99 -32.74 -7.49
CA ASP A 91 1.98 -31.69 -7.31
C ASP A 91 2.45 -31.70 -5.85
N ILE A 92 3.76 -31.84 -5.64
CA ILE A 92 4.39 -31.77 -4.33
C ILE A 92 4.95 -30.37 -4.11
N THR A 93 4.51 -29.70 -3.05
CA THR A 93 5.07 -28.41 -2.65
C THR A 93 6.50 -28.62 -2.15
N THR A 94 7.47 -28.23 -2.97
CA THR A 94 8.89 -28.35 -2.64
C THR A 94 9.43 -26.98 -2.25
N TYR A 95 10.07 -26.89 -1.09
CA TYR A 95 10.75 -25.69 -0.64
C TYR A 95 12.23 -25.77 -0.99
N SER A 96 12.73 -24.78 -1.73
CA SER A 96 14.15 -24.64 -2.05
C SER A 96 14.79 -23.63 -1.11
N LEU A 97 15.80 -24.05 -0.35
CA LEU A 97 16.59 -23.18 0.52
C LEU A 97 17.70 -22.52 -0.32
N PHE A 98 17.79 -21.19 -0.24
CA PHE A 98 18.85 -20.41 -0.89
C PHE A 98 19.62 -19.60 0.16
N ALA A 99 20.93 -19.51 0.00
CA ALA A 99 21.80 -18.72 0.85
C ALA A 99 22.49 -17.62 0.03
N GLU A 100 22.51 -16.39 0.55
CA GLU A 100 23.25 -15.28 -0.05
C GLU A 100 24.59 -15.12 0.68
N PRO A 101 25.73 -15.48 0.04
CA PRO A 101 27.02 -15.53 0.74
C PRO A 101 27.45 -14.20 1.35
N ARG A 102 27.05 -13.07 0.76
CA ARG A 102 27.39 -11.73 1.23
C ARG A 102 26.72 -11.33 2.54
N ARG A 103 25.64 -12.01 2.92
CA ARG A 103 24.86 -11.71 4.12
C ARG A 103 25.22 -12.63 5.30
N ILE A 104 26.12 -13.59 5.07
CA ILE A 104 26.59 -14.53 6.09
C ILE A 104 27.78 -13.88 6.80
N ILE A 105 27.69 -13.75 8.13
CA ILE A 105 28.73 -13.13 8.96
C ILE A 105 29.84 -14.15 9.21
N ASP A 106 29.50 -15.32 9.78
CA ASP A 106 30.44 -16.40 10.09
C ASP A 106 30.12 -17.65 9.28
N VAL A 107 30.99 -17.98 8.32
CA VAL A 107 30.80 -19.11 7.41
C VAL A 107 30.97 -20.45 8.13
N ASP A 108 31.93 -20.54 9.05
CA ASP A 108 32.22 -21.79 9.78
C ASP A 108 31.05 -22.21 10.68
N GLU A 109 30.52 -21.28 11.47
CA GLU A 109 29.32 -21.52 12.31
C GLU A 109 28.10 -21.85 11.45
N THR A 110 27.91 -21.13 10.34
CA THR A 110 26.77 -21.35 9.44
C THR A 110 26.79 -22.75 8.83
N VAL A 111 27.97 -23.27 8.44
CA VAL A 111 28.09 -24.62 7.88
C VAL A 111 27.78 -25.69 8.93
N GLU A 112 28.23 -25.49 10.17
CA GLU A 112 27.93 -26.40 11.30
C GLU A 112 26.42 -26.45 11.59
N LEU A 113 25.76 -25.29 11.68
CA LEU A 113 24.32 -25.21 11.88
C LEU A 113 23.53 -25.84 10.72
N ILE A 114 23.93 -25.57 9.47
CA ILE A 114 23.28 -26.17 8.29
C ILE A 114 23.48 -27.69 8.27
N SER A 115 24.65 -28.20 8.67
CA SER A 115 24.89 -29.64 8.72
C SER A 115 23.99 -30.36 9.74
N THR A 116 23.60 -29.66 10.81
CA THR A 116 22.69 -30.17 11.84
C THR A 116 21.26 -30.30 11.30
N VAL A 117 20.79 -29.32 10.51
CA VAL A 117 19.44 -29.34 9.93
C VAL A 117 19.34 -30.15 8.63
N LEU A 118 20.43 -30.30 7.88
CA LEU A 118 20.52 -31.08 6.64
C LEU A 118 21.67 -32.12 6.73
N PRO A 119 21.44 -33.28 7.39
CA PRO A 119 22.49 -34.27 7.68
C PRO A 119 23.05 -35.01 6.45
N LYS A 120 22.53 -34.76 5.25
CA LYS A 120 23.01 -35.36 3.98
C LYS A 120 23.90 -34.41 3.16
N LEU A 121 24.23 -33.24 3.69
CA LEU A 121 24.95 -32.21 2.96
C LEU A 121 26.47 -32.34 3.13
N ASN A 122 27.24 -32.22 2.05
CA ASN A 122 28.70 -32.32 2.10
C ASN A 122 29.33 -31.00 2.56
N TRP A 123 29.99 -31.01 3.72
CA TRP A 123 30.50 -29.80 4.38
C TRP A 123 31.60 -29.09 3.57
N GLN A 124 32.53 -29.83 2.94
CA GLN A 124 33.63 -29.23 2.18
C GLN A 124 33.11 -28.42 1.00
N GLU A 125 32.08 -28.94 0.34
CA GLU A 125 31.51 -28.33 -0.85
C GLU A 125 30.72 -27.07 -0.51
N VAL A 126 29.92 -27.09 0.56
CA VAL A 126 29.16 -25.92 1.02
C VAL A 126 30.10 -24.81 1.45
N TYR A 127 31.11 -25.14 2.25
CA TYR A 127 32.11 -24.17 2.70
C TYR A 127 32.78 -23.45 1.52
N LYS A 128 33.19 -24.23 0.50
CA LYS A 128 33.80 -23.68 -0.72
C LYS A 128 32.83 -22.78 -1.49
N ARG A 129 31.54 -23.13 -1.56
CA ARG A 129 30.50 -22.35 -2.25
C ARG A 129 30.13 -21.06 -1.50
N LEU A 130 30.08 -21.08 -0.16
CA LEU A 130 29.81 -19.91 0.66
C LEU A 130 31.00 -18.94 0.72
N LYS A 131 32.23 -19.45 0.77
CA LYS A 131 33.45 -18.61 0.75
C LYS A 131 33.67 -17.94 -0.61
N LYS A 132 33.24 -18.59 -1.69
CA LYS A 132 33.34 -18.03 -3.04
C LYS A 132 32.29 -16.93 -3.17
N ILE A 133 32.70 -15.67 -3.05
CA ILE A 133 31.89 -14.47 -3.34
C ILE A 133 31.62 -14.41 -4.85
N GLN A 134 30.97 -15.43 -5.41
CA GLN A 134 30.59 -15.44 -6.81
C GLN A 134 29.08 -15.34 -6.90
N VAL A 135 28.67 -14.11 -7.20
CA VAL A 135 27.41 -13.82 -7.85
C VAL A 135 27.33 -14.73 -9.08
N PHE A 136 26.21 -15.43 -9.19
CA PHE A 136 25.82 -16.33 -10.27
C PHE A 136 26.32 -15.86 -11.64
N LEU A 137 27.37 -16.51 -12.15
CA LEU A 137 27.74 -16.44 -13.56
C LEU A 137 26.89 -17.46 -14.29
N GLY A 138 25.90 -16.99 -15.03
CA GLY A 138 25.06 -17.83 -15.87
C GLY A 138 25.93 -18.62 -16.83
N PHE A 139 25.94 -19.94 -16.69
CA PHE A 139 26.52 -20.82 -17.70
C PHE A 139 25.62 -20.74 -18.94
N ASN A 140 26.11 -20.04 -19.96
CA ASN A 140 25.63 -20.13 -21.32
C ASN A 140 26.19 -21.42 -21.91
N VAL A 141 25.32 -22.40 -22.14
CA VAL A 141 25.65 -23.62 -22.87
C VAL A 141 25.26 -23.36 -24.32
N GLY A 142 26.26 -23.28 -25.19
CA GLY A 142 26.10 -23.16 -26.65
C GLY A 142 25.61 -24.44 -27.31
#